data_AF-A0A6I6MRB7-F1
#
_entry.id   AF-A0A6I6MRB7-F1
#
_cell.length_a   1.000
_cell.length_b   1.000
_cell.length_c   1.000
_cell.angle_alpha   90.00
_cell.angle_beta   90.00
_cell.angle_gamma   90.00
#
_symmetry.space_group_name_H-M   'P 1'
#
loop_
_entity.id
_entity.type
_entity.pdbx_description
1 polymer ?
#
loop_
_entity_poly.entity_id
_entity_poly.type
_entity_poly.pdbx_seq_one_letter_code
_entity_poly.pdbx_strand_id
1 'polypeptide(L)'
;MCVGYCTTRLEITEGEAVLIREARGGRGAPNPAQVPQRFSTPLTAAEWQEIQRLAAATDLTTVPDVVGCPDCADGGAEALTIESPSGAESVSLEFRASLPAAQPLLDRVRALRDRLKPQE
;
A
#
# COMPACT_ATOMS: atom_id res chain seq x y z
N MET A 1 14.74 -3.84 13.57
CA MET A 1 14.61 -2.42 14.00
C MET A 1 15.02 -1.54 12.83
N CYS A 2 14.08 -0.91 12.14
CA CYS A 2 14.36 -0.16 10.91
C CYS A 2 14.60 1.33 11.20
N VAL A 3 15.65 1.91 10.62
CA VAL A 3 16.04 3.32 10.78
C VAL A 3 16.08 3.98 9.41
N GLY A 4 15.46 5.16 9.28
CA GLY A 4 15.33 5.88 8.01
C GLY A 4 13.96 5.66 7.36
N TYR A 5 13.84 5.87 6.05
CA TYR A 5 12.58 5.82 5.27
C TYR A 5 12.06 4.39 5.07
N CYS A 6 11.66 3.77 6.18
CA CYS A 6 11.29 2.37 6.28
C CYS A 6 9.80 2.10 6.08
N THR A 7 8.96 3.12 6.19
CA THR A 7 7.52 2.99 5.97
C THR A 7 7.16 3.65 4.66
N THR A 8 6.40 2.94 3.82
CA THR A 8 5.87 3.49 2.57
C THR A 8 4.36 3.34 2.53
N ARG A 9 3.65 4.40 2.14
CA ARG A 9 2.20 4.40 1.90
C ARG A 9 1.93 4.89 0.50
N LEU A 10 1.12 4.16 -0.27
CA LEU A 10 0.64 4.61 -1.57
C LEU A 10 -0.82 5.03 -1.43
N GLU A 11 -1.09 6.31 -1.60
CA GLU A 11 -2.43 6.88 -1.64
C GLU A 11 -2.84 7.02 -3.10
N ILE A 12 -4.03 6.53 -3.46
CA ILE A 12 -4.53 6.52 -4.83
C ILE A 12 -5.91 7.16 -4.82
N THR A 13 -6.07 8.26 -5.56
CA THR A 13 -7.33 9.02 -5.68
C THR A 13 -7.63 9.28 -7.15
N GLU A 14 -8.77 9.91 -7.41
CA GLU A 14 -9.10 10.34 -8.78
C GLU A 14 -8.06 11.33 -9.30
N GLY A 15 -7.36 10.95 -10.37
CA GLY A 15 -6.41 11.80 -11.08
C GLY A 15 -4.96 11.73 -10.60
N GLU A 16 -4.68 11.14 -9.43
CA GLU A 16 -3.30 11.03 -8.94
C GLU A 16 -3.03 9.81 -8.05
N ALA A 17 -1.76 9.42 -8.00
CA ALA A 17 -1.23 8.48 -7.03
C ALA A 17 0.00 9.07 -6.35
N VAL A 18 0.06 8.97 -5.02
CA VAL A 18 1.09 9.57 -4.19
C VAL A 18 1.75 8.52 -3.31
N LEU A 19 3.03 8.24 -3.56
CA LEU A 19 3.87 7.42 -2.70
C LEU A 19 4.51 8.31 -1.62
N ILE A 20 4.20 8.02 -0.36
CA ILE A 20 4.74 8.68 0.81
C ILE A 20 5.74 7.75 1.48
N ARG A 21 6.96 8.24 1.74
CA ARG A 21 7.94 7.54 2.58
C ARG A 21 8.11 8.28 3.90
N GLU A 22 7.94 7.57 5.00
CA GLU A 22 8.08 8.10 6.35
C GLU A 22 9.30 7.50 7.04
N ALA A 23 10.03 8.37 7.73
CA ALA A 23 11.19 7.98 8.48
C ALA A 23 10.82 7.43 9.87
N ARG A 24 11.45 6.31 10.24
CA ARG A 24 11.36 5.73 11.59
C ARG A 24 12.68 5.92 12.32
N GLY A 25 12.58 6.32 13.58
CA GLY A 25 13.70 6.33 14.52
C GLY A 25 13.92 4.93 15.09
N GLY A 26 14.99 4.76 15.87
CA GLY A 26 15.38 3.47 16.43
C GLY A 26 14.19 2.68 16.98
N ARG A 27 13.38 3.26 17.87
CA ARG A 27 12.26 2.52 18.50
C ARG A 27 11.01 2.36 17.62
N GLY A 28 11.10 2.54 16.30
CA GLY A 28 9.96 2.45 15.38
C GLY A 28 9.00 3.64 15.41
N ALA A 29 9.24 4.62 16.28
CA ALA A 29 8.50 5.89 16.31
C ALA A 29 8.85 6.74 15.08
N PRO A 30 7.94 7.61 14.58
CA PRO A 30 8.28 8.61 13.58
C PRO A 30 9.52 9.41 14.02
N ASN A 31 10.45 9.64 13.10
CA ASN A 31 11.59 10.50 13.37
C ASN A 31 11.25 11.95 12.99
N PRO A 32 10.95 12.85 13.94
CA PRO A 32 10.54 14.22 13.62
C PRO A 32 11.65 15.04 12.95
N ALA A 33 12.91 14.59 13.02
CA ALA A 33 14.03 15.23 12.33
C ALA A 33 14.07 14.95 10.82
N GLN A 34 13.25 14.01 10.31
CA GLN A 34 13.23 13.61 8.90
C GLN A 34 11.83 13.85 8.32
N VAL A 35 11.76 14.74 7.32
CA VAL A 35 10.51 15.13 6.66
C VAL A 35 10.03 14.00 5.73
N PRO A 36 8.72 13.65 5.72
CA PRO A 36 8.21 12.66 4.78
C PRO A 36 8.50 13.02 3.32
N GLN A 37 8.95 12.03 2.53
CA GLN A 37 9.13 12.19 1.08
C GLN A 37 7.82 11.86 0.36
N ARG A 38 7.44 12.66 -0.63
CA ARG A 38 6.24 12.42 -1.46
C ARG A 38 6.64 12.35 -2.93
N PHE A 39 6.20 11.30 -3.61
CA PHE A 39 6.38 11.11 -5.04
C PHE A 39 5.00 10.94 -5.66
N SER A 40 4.58 11.88 -6.50
CA SER A 40 3.28 11.85 -7.16
C SER A 40 3.41 11.57 -8.65
N THR A 41 2.40 10.89 -9.19
CA THR A 41 2.19 10.74 -10.64
C THR A 41 0.74 11.02 -10.96
N PRO A 42 0.43 11.72 -12.06
CA PRO A 42 -0.94 11.76 -12.55
C PRO A 42 -1.40 10.36 -12.95
N LEU A 43 -2.70 10.11 -12.77
CA LEU A 43 -3.39 8.93 -13.28
C LEU A 43 -4.30 9.34 -14.43
N THR A 44 -4.27 8.58 -15.51
CA THR A 44 -5.27 8.74 -16.57
C THR A 44 -6.64 8.25 -16.07
N ALA A 45 -7.71 8.75 -16.69
CA ALA A 45 -9.07 8.29 -16.38
C ALA A 45 -9.23 6.77 -16.55
N ALA A 46 -8.56 6.18 -17.56
CA ALA A 46 -8.57 4.75 -17.78
C ALA A 46 -7.88 3.96 -16.66
N GLU A 47 -6.70 4.43 -16.19
CA GLU A 47 -6.00 3.81 -15.06
C GLU A 47 -6.85 3.90 -13.77
N TRP A 48 -7.47 5.05 -13.53
CA TRP A 48 -8.35 5.25 -12.38
C TRP A 48 -9.58 4.33 -12.42
N GLN A 49 -10.26 4.25 -13.56
CA GLN A 49 -11.42 3.36 -13.76
C GLN A 49 -11.04 1.89 -13.60
N GLU A 50 -9.87 1.48 -14.09
CA GLU A 50 -9.36 0.12 -13.90
C GLU A 50 -9.17 -0.19 -12.41
N ILE A 51 -8.49 0.67 -11.66
CA ILE A 51 -8.26 0.48 -10.21
C ILE A 51 -9.60 0.43 -9.46
N GLN A 52 -10.53 1.35 -9.75
CA GLN A 52 -11.86 1.33 -9.14
C GLN A 52 -12.62 0.04 -9.43
N ARG A 53 -12.59 -0.44 -10.68
CA ARG A 53 -13.25 -1.70 -11.06
C ARG A 53 -12.66 -2.89 -10.31
N LEU A 54 -11.33 -2.93 -10.15
CA LEU A 54 -10.65 -3.98 -9.39
C LEU A 54 -10.98 -3.89 -7.89
N ALA A 55 -11.03 -2.69 -7.32
CA ALA A 55 -11.46 -2.46 -5.95
C ALA A 55 -12.91 -2.90 -5.70
N ALA A 56 -13.84 -2.52 -6.59
CA ALA A 56 -15.24 -2.91 -6.50
C ALA A 56 -15.48 -4.42 -6.69
N ALA A 57 -14.57 -5.13 -7.35
CA ALA A 57 -14.60 -6.58 -7.51
C ALA A 57 -13.88 -7.34 -6.38
N THR A 58 -13.20 -6.61 -5.48
CA THR A 58 -12.50 -7.18 -4.33
C THR A 58 -13.39 -7.09 -3.11
N ASP A 59 -13.60 -8.20 -2.42
CA ASP A 59 -14.32 -8.27 -1.16
C ASP A 59 -13.37 -8.78 -0.08
N LEU A 60 -12.99 -7.91 0.85
CA LEU A 60 -12.08 -8.25 1.94
C LEU A 60 -12.84 -8.70 3.20
N THR A 61 -14.17 -8.60 3.24
CA THR A 61 -14.97 -9.03 4.41
C THR A 61 -14.96 -10.55 4.62
N THR A 62 -14.62 -11.29 3.56
CA THR A 62 -14.56 -12.76 3.58
C THR A 62 -13.16 -13.31 3.86
N VAL A 63 -12.15 -12.44 3.93
CA VAL A 63 -10.76 -12.83 4.21
C VAL A 63 -10.40 -12.54 5.67
N PRO A 64 -9.45 -13.29 6.27
CA PRO A 64 -8.94 -12.92 7.57
C PRO A 64 -8.26 -11.54 7.54
N ASP A 65 -8.39 -10.78 8.63
CA ASP A 65 -7.73 -9.47 8.79
C ASP A 65 -6.21 -9.54 8.63
N VAL A 66 -5.63 -10.72 8.89
CA VAL A 66 -4.20 -11.02 8.79
C VAL A 66 -4.00 -12.28 7.95
N VAL A 67 -3.26 -12.15 6.86
CA VAL A 67 -2.91 -13.25 5.95
C VAL A 67 -1.40 -13.45 5.93
N GLY A 68 -0.98 -14.68 6.28
CA GLY A 68 0.43 -15.02 6.42
C GLY A 68 1.01 -14.51 7.74
N CYS A 69 2.31 -14.21 7.73
CA CYS A 69 3.07 -13.86 8.92
C CYS A 69 3.63 -12.43 8.79
N PRO A 70 2.77 -11.39 8.93
CA PRO A 70 3.27 -10.02 8.88
C PRO A 70 4.30 -9.85 10.01
N ASP A 71 5.52 -9.48 9.63
CA ASP A 71 6.64 -9.17 10.55
C ASP A 71 7.43 -10.37 11.15
N CYS A 72 7.26 -11.63 10.70
CA CYS A 72 8.06 -12.73 11.26
C CYS A 72 9.34 -13.14 10.51
N ALA A 73 9.59 -12.60 9.30
CA ALA A 73 10.71 -13.02 8.47
C ALA A 73 11.47 -11.86 7.82
N ASP A 74 11.83 -10.80 8.56
CA ASP A 74 12.63 -9.63 8.13
C ASP A 74 12.19 -8.90 6.83
N GLY A 75 11.18 -9.42 6.12
CA GLY A 75 10.72 -8.99 4.79
C GLY A 75 9.67 -7.90 4.85
N GLY A 76 9.22 -7.54 6.05
CA GLY A 76 8.21 -6.52 6.30
C GLY A 76 6.78 -7.04 6.15
N ALA A 77 5.84 -6.11 6.25
CA ALA A 77 4.41 -6.35 6.08
C ALA A 77 3.84 -5.38 5.05
N GLU A 78 2.80 -5.81 4.35
CA GLU A 78 1.99 -4.96 3.48
C GLU A 78 0.58 -4.88 4.07
N ALA A 79 -0.10 -3.76 3.83
CA ALA A 79 -1.52 -3.63 4.13
C ALA A 79 -2.22 -3.07 2.90
N LEU A 80 -3.42 -3.58 2.63
CA LEU A 80 -4.32 -3.07 1.61
C LEU A 80 -5.57 -2.55 2.31
N THR A 81 -5.93 -1.30 2.02
CA THR A 81 -7.16 -0.67 2.50
C THR A 81 -7.95 -0.19 1.29
N ILE A 82 -9.25 -0.54 1.25
CA ILE A 82 -10.18 -0.07 0.23
C ILE A 82 -11.22 0.80 0.93
N GLU A 83 -11.29 2.07 0.54
CA GLU A 83 -12.28 3.01 1.05
C GLU A 83 -13.46 3.11 0.07
N SER A 84 -14.68 2.94 0.58
CA SER A 84 -15.92 3.01 -0.18
C SER A 84 -16.97 3.83 0.59
N PRO A 85 -18.07 4.27 -0.05
CA PRO A 85 -19.17 4.92 0.66
C PRO A 85 -19.81 4.05 1.75
N SER A 86 -19.69 2.72 1.65
CA SER A 86 -20.18 1.74 2.63
C SER A 86 -19.24 1.53 3.82
N GLY A 87 -18.00 2.00 3.76
CA GLY A 87 -16.99 1.81 4.79
C GLY A 87 -15.60 1.52 4.23
N ALA A 88 -14.65 1.31 5.15
CA ALA A 88 -13.29 0.91 4.82
C ALA A 88 -13.07 -0.55 5.18
N GLU A 89 -12.52 -1.31 4.23
CA GLU A 89 -12.10 -2.69 4.43
C GLU A 89 -10.57 -2.76 4.40
N SER A 90 -9.95 -3.58 5.25
CA SER A 90 -8.50 -3.66 5.35
C SER A 90 -8.02 -5.07 5.61
N VAL A 91 -6.88 -5.41 5.01
CA VAL A 91 -6.19 -6.68 5.26
C VAL A 91 -4.69 -6.42 5.40
N SER A 92 -4.08 -7.07 6.40
CA SER A 92 -2.63 -7.11 6.59
C SER A 92 -2.07 -8.41 6.01
N LEU A 93 -0.95 -8.29 5.30
CA LEU A 93 -0.33 -9.35 4.52
C LEU A 93 1.16 -9.42 4.89
N GLU A 94 1.72 -10.62 4.86
CA GLU A 94 3.16 -10.78 4.68
C GLU A 94 3.61 -10.08 3.38
N PHE A 95 4.82 -9.50 3.38
CA PHE A 95 5.31 -8.73 2.24
C PHE A 95 5.25 -9.53 0.94
N ARG A 96 4.57 -8.96 -0.07
CA ARG A 96 4.33 -9.57 -1.39
C ARG A 96 3.59 -10.91 -1.35
N ALA A 97 2.93 -11.26 -0.24
CA ALA A 97 2.07 -12.44 -0.20
C ALA A 97 0.95 -12.36 -1.24
N SER A 98 0.55 -13.52 -1.74
CA SER A 98 -0.61 -13.65 -2.62
C SER A 98 -1.90 -13.63 -1.81
N LEU A 99 -2.92 -12.95 -2.32
CA LEU A 99 -4.27 -13.01 -1.77
C LEU A 99 -5.23 -13.23 -2.93
N PRO A 100 -5.68 -14.47 -3.20
CA PRO A 100 -6.50 -14.77 -4.38
C PRO A 100 -7.73 -13.87 -4.52
N ALA A 101 -8.38 -13.50 -3.42
CA ALA A 101 -9.55 -12.62 -3.38
C ALA A 101 -9.26 -11.18 -3.87
N ALA A 102 -8.01 -10.71 -3.81
CA ALA A 102 -7.61 -9.35 -4.16
C ALA A 102 -6.42 -9.30 -5.14
N GLN A 103 -5.99 -10.45 -5.70
CA GLN A 103 -4.72 -10.58 -6.42
C GLN A 103 -4.61 -9.59 -7.59
N PRO A 104 -5.64 -9.42 -8.45
CA PRO A 104 -5.56 -8.46 -9.55
C PRO A 104 -5.36 -7.02 -9.07
N LEU A 105 -6.02 -6.63 -7.97
CA LEU A 105 -5.86 -5.30 -7.38
C LEU A 105 -4.46 -5.13 -6.80
N LEU A 106 -3.97 -6.13 -6.03
CA LEU A 106 -2.64 -6.14 -5.46
C LEU A 106 -1.55 -6.00 -6.52
N ASP A 107 -1.66 -6.73 -7.63
CA ASP A 107 -0.70 -6.65 -8.73
C ASP A 107 -0.68 -5.25 -9.34
N ARG A 108 -1.87 -4.66 -9.56
CA ARG A 108 -2.00 -3.31 -10.13
C ARG A 108 -1.40 -2.23 -9.22
N VAL A 109 -1.69 -2.27 -7.92
CA VAL A 109 -1.19 -1.27 -6.96
C VAL A 109 0.29 -1.47 -6.64
N ARG A 110 0.80 -2.72 -6.62
CA ARG A 110 2.23 -3.02 -6.45
C ARG A 110 3.04 -2.53 -7.65
N ALA A 111 2.53 -2.73 -8.87
CA ALA A 111 3.17 -2.18 -10.08
C ALA A 111 3.21 -0.65 -10.05
N LEU A 112 2.12 0.00 -9.60
CA LEU A 112 2.08 1.46 -9.43
C LEU A 112 3.07 1.94 -8.36
N ARG A 113 3.16 1.24 -7.23
CA ARG A 113 4.15 1.51 -6.18
C ARG A 113 5.57 1.42 -6.74
N ASP A 114 5.89 0.33 -7.44
CA ASP A 114 7.23 0.10 -7.97
C ASP A 114 7.61 1.14 -9.04
N ARG A 115 6.64 1.66 -9.82
CA ARG A 115 6.84 2.80 -10.74
C ARG A 115 7.20 4.12 -10.02
N LEU A 116 6.66 4.34 -8.82
CA LEU A 116 6.85 5.57 -8.03
C LEU A 116 8.07 5.52 -7.10
N LYS A 117 8.66 4.34 -6.89
CA LYS A 117 9.85 4.22 -6.04
C LYS A 117 11.03 4.96 -6.67
N PRO A 118 11.72 5.84 -5.91
CA PRO A 118 12.96 6.44 -6.39
C PRO A 118 13.98 5.32 -6.68
N GLN A 119 14.72 5.46 -7.77
CA GLN A 119 15.90 4.62 -8.04
C GLN A 119 16.99 5.08 -7.06
N GLU A 120 17.50 4.15 -6.24
CA GLU A 120 18.60 4.40 -5.29
C GLU A 120 19.97 4.19 -5.95
#